data_AF-A0A4P6F7X6-F1
#
_entry.id   AF-A0A4P6F7X6-F1
#
_cell.length_a   1.000
_cell.length_b   1.000
_cell.length_c   1.000
_cell.angle_alpha   90.00
_cell.angle_beta   90.00
_cell.angle_gamma   90.00
#
_symmetry.space_group_name_H-M   'P 1'
#
loop_
_entity.id
_entity.type
_entity.pdbx_description
1 polymer ?
#
loop_
_entity_poly.entity_id
_entity_poly.type
_entity_poly.pdbx_seq_one_letter_code
_entity_poly.pdbx_strand_id
1 'polypeptide(L)'
;MIRFENVSKVYARGARPALDTVSVDVARGEFVFLVGASGSGKSTFLRLALREERPTRGKIYVAGRDLSRLSGWKVPSLRRSIGMVFQDFRLLPNKTVYENVAFALEVIGKPRHAIKTTVPEVLEMVGLDGKEKRRPHELSGGEQQRVAIARAFVNRPPILLADEPTGNLDPTTSLGIMRLLERINRTGTTVVMATHDDEIVNEMRKRVVELSAGHVVRDEAAGVYGERERILPDTAASPVLDAPGQGERQVHRVEVTPETGDLEAEAAAEAAAARASATGSRVQRQGALRRADRRAAATGMTPVVARTAEPAAAEPVPAEPAAAEPAATRPLPAEPAAPAPAATERTPEPAPFSYTVPVPYAATRPVDPSARRPPSDADDVVQQVLRERAVRAGQEG
;
A
#
# COMPACT_ATOMS: atom_id res chain seq x y z
N MET A 1 12.29 10.46 9.04
CA MET A 1 12.21 9.80 7.71
C MET A 1 11.55 10.73 6.70
N ILE A 2 10.34 11.21 7.01
CA ILE A 2 9.66 12.30 6.31
C ILE A 2 9.52 13.46 7.30
N ARG A 3 9.92 14.66 6.93
CA ARG A 3 9.83 15.85 7.79
C ARG A 3 9.32 17.05 7.02
N PHE A 4 8.25 17.65 7.50
CA PHE A 4 7.68 18.91 7.04
C PHE A 4 8.04 19.99 8.07
N GLU A 5 8.62 21.10 7.62
CA GLU A 5 8.97 22.26 8.46
C GLU A 5 8.23 23.50 7.94
N ASN A 6 7.19 23.92 8.68
CA ASN A 6 6.40 25.12 8.42
C ASN A 6 5.92 25.20 6.96
N VAL A 7 5.41 24.10 6.44
CA VAL A 7 5.07 23.93 5.02
C VAL A 7 3.70 24.53 4.73
N SER A 8 3.66 25.44 3.76
CA SER A 8 2.40 25.94 3.19
C SER A 8 2.35 25.66 1.69
N LYS A 9 1.17 25.32 1.18
CA LYS A 9 0.91 25.12 -0.24
C LYS A 9 -0.36 25.85 -0.64
N VAL A 10 -0.21 26.77 -1.59
CA VAL A 10 -1.30 27.52 -2.22
C VAL A 10 -1.27 27.22 -3.72
N TYR A 11 -2.38 26.72 -4.28
CA TYR A 11 -2.47 26.35 -5.70
C TYR A 11 -2.72 27.57 -6.60
N ALA A 12 -3.56 28.50 -6.18
CA ALA A 12 -3.86 29.74 -6.90
C ALA A 12 -3.72 30.95 -5.98
N ARG A 13 -3.20 32.06 -6.49
CA ARG A 13 -3.07 33.30 -5.70
C ARG A 13 -4.46 33.74 -5.21
N GLY A 14 -4.59 34.02 -3.92
CA GLY A 14 -5.85 34.41 -3.29
C GLY A 14 -6.76 33.23 -2.91
N ALA A 15 -6.45 32.00 -3.31
CA ALA A 15 -7.16 30.82 -2.83
C ALA A 15 -6.72 30.45 -1.40
N ARG A 16 -7.61 29.80 -0.66
CA ARG A 16 -7.28 29.21 0.64
C ARG A 16 -6.09 28.25 0.49
N PRO A 17 -5.10 28.28 1.38
CA PRO A 17 -4.01 27.30 1.36
C PRO A 17 -4.55 25.88 1.51
N ALA A 18 -4.02 24.96 0.71
CA ALA A 18 -4.30 23.53 0.84
C ALA A 18 -3.55 22.90 2.01
N LEU A 19 -2.38 23.46 2.35
CA LEU A 19 -1.69 23.27 3.62
C LEU A 19 -1.22 24.63 4.10
N ASP A 20 -1.29 24.87 5.40
CA ASP A 20 -0.87 26.12 6.01
C ASP A 20 -0.02 25.88 7.26
N THR A 21 1.28 26.16 7.12
CA THR A 21 2.27 26.12 8.20
C THR A 21 2.30 24.76 8.91
N VAL A 22 2.23 23.70 8.11
CA VAL A 22 2.23 22.31 8.59
C VAL A 22 3.64 21.87 8.96
N SER A 23 3.80 21.39 10.19
CA SER A 23 5.03 20.78 10.70
C SER A 23 4.72 19.38 11.23
N VAL A 24 5.35 18.37 10.63
CA VAL A 24 5.16 16.95 10.97
C VAL A 24 6.50 16.23 10.79
N ASP A 25 6.90 15.41 11.75
CA ASP A 25 8.05 14.52 11.63
C ASP A 25 7.62 13.06 11.79
N VAL A 26 7.81 12.27 10.74
CA VAL A 26 7.54 10.84 10.68
C VAL A 26 8.88 10.11 10.75
N ALA A 27 9.08 9.34 11.80
CA ALA A 27 10.26 8.55 12.07
C ALA A 27 10.40 7.36 11.09
N ARG A 28 11.57 6.72 11.10
CA ARG A 28 11.81 5.54 10.25
C ARG A 28 11.06 4.34 10.82
N GLY A 29 10.36 3.61 9.96
CA GLY A 29 9.60 2.41 10.35
C GLY A 29 8.29 2.72 11.06
N GLU A 30 7.91 3.99 11.14
CA GLU A 30 6.65 4.41 11.75
C GLU A 30 5.46 4.11 10.83
N PHE A 31 4.32 3.79 11.43
CA PHE A 31 3.02 3.69 10.75
C PHE A 31 2.19 4.90 11.19
N VAL A 32 1.82 5.76 10.24
CA VAL A 32 1.07 6.99 10.50
C VAL A 32 -0.20 7.04 9.66
N PHE A 33 -1.32 7.28 10.33
CA PHE A 33 -2.58 7.65 9.69
C PHE A 33 -2.64 9.16 9.51
N LEU A 34 -2.88 9.60 8.28
CA LEU A 34 -3.17 10.98 7.94
C LEU A 34 -4.68 11.12 7.74
N VAL A 35 -5.39 11.62 8.74
CA VAL A 35 -6.85 11.67 8.76
C VAL A 35 -7.38 13.08 8.55
N GLY A 36 -8.67 13.19 8.24
CA GLY A 36 -9.37 14.46 8.11
C GLY A 36 -10.39 14.47 6.99
N ALA A 37 -11.26 15.49 6.98
CA ALA A 37 -12.33 15.62 5.99
C ALA A 37 -11.82 15.69 4.54
N SER A 38 -12.71 15.47 3.57
CA SER A 38 -12.39 15.75 2.16
C SER A 38 -11.95 17.21 1.98
N GLY A 39 -10.90 17.42 1.18
CA GLY A 39 -10.32 18.76 1.00
C GLY A 39 -9.45 19.28 2.15
N SER A 40 -9.18 18.49 3.20
CA SER A 40 -8.37 18.95 4.34
C SER A 40 -6.87 19.14 4.04
N GLY A 41 -6.38 18.58 2.93
CA GLY A 41 -4.98 18.67 2.50
C GLY A 41 -4.24 17.34 2.38
N LYS A 42 -4.86 16.20 2.71
CA LYS A 42 -4.23 14.85 2.69
C LYS A 42 -3.49 14.53 1.39
N SER A 43 -4.18 14.55 0.25
CA SER A 43 -3.55 14.27 -1.04
C SER A 43 -2.47 15.31 -1.41
N THR A 44 -2.62 16.57 -0.96
CA THR A 44 -1.58 17.60 -1.15
C THR A 44 -0.33 17.27 -0.34
N PHE A 45 -0.47 16.79 0.89
CA PHE A 45 0.64 16.31 1.72
C PHE A 45 1.41 15.18 1.02
N LEU A 46 0.70 14.17 0.51
CA LEU A 46 1.32 13.03 -0.19
C LEU A 46 2.04 13.47 -1.49
N ARG A 47 1.40 14.33 -2.31
CA ARG A 47 2.00 14.88 -3.53
C ARG A 47 3.27 15.71 -3.26
N LEU A 48 3.30 16.45 -2.16
CA LEU A 48 4.48 17.19 -1.73
C LEU A 48 5.61 16.25 -1.30
N ALA A 49 5.31 15.17 -0.58
CA ALA A 49 6.30 14.14 -0.21
C ALA A 49 6.90 13.42 -1.43
N LEU A 50 6.09 13.17 -2.48
CA LEU A 50 6.53 12.59 -3.76
C LEU A 50 7.30 13.57 -4.67
N ARG A 51 7.40 14.85 -4.27
CA ARG A 51 7.89 15.93 -5.13
C ARG A 51 7.14 15.98 -6.47
N GLU A 52 5.84 15.69 -6.44
CA GLU A 52 4.92 15.98 -7.55
C GLU A 52 4.57 17.46 -7.54
N GLU A 53 4.31 17.99 -6.35
CA GLU A 53 4.12 19.41 -6.09
C GLU A 53 5.34 20.02 -5.39
N ARG A 54 5.49 21.35 -5.52
CA ARG A 54 6.44 22.13 -4.71
C ARG A 54 5.70 22.92 -3.64
N PRO A 55 6.23 23.00 -2.41
CA PRO A 55 5.66 23.85 -1.38
C PRO A 55 5.78 25.31 -1.80
N THR A 56 4.80 26.13 -1.41
CA THR A 56 4.85 27.58 -1.59
C THR A 56 5.79 28.22 -0.57
N ARG A 57 5.80 27.68 0.67
CA ARG A 57 6.69 28.07 1.78
C ARG A 57 7.06 26.84 2.60
N GLY A 58 8.12 26.95 3.40
CA GLY A 58 8.62 25.89 4.27
C GLY A 58 9.56 24.91 3.55
N LYS A 59 9.98 23.88 4.29
CA LYS A 59 10.94 22.88 3.81
C LYS A 59 10.40 21.47 4.02
N ILE A 60 10.75 20.57 3.11
CA ILE A 60 10.35 19.17 3.15
C ILE A 60 11.60 18.32 2.99
N TYR A 61 11.77 17.35 3.88
CA TYR A 61 12.85 16.37 3.85
C TYR A 61 12.25 14.98 3.73
N VAL A 62 12.74 14.20 2.77
CA VAL A 62 12.29 12.81 2.57
C VAL A 62 13.50 11.92 2.37
N ALA A 63 13.57 10.82 3.13
CA ALA A 63 14.71 9.90 3.15
C ALA A 63 16.07 10.62 3.33
N GLY A 64 16.09 11.64 4.20
CA GLY A 64 17.28 12.46 4.48
C GLY A 64 17.64 13.50 3.41
N ARG A 65 16.82 13.68 2.37
CA ARG A 65 17.06 14.64 1.28
C ARG A 65 16.14 15.85 1.43
N ASP A 66 16.71 17.05 1.43
CA ASP A 66 15.95 18.30 1.29
C ASP A 66 15.37 18.39 -0.13
N LEU A 67 14.04 18.33 -0.23
CA LEU A 67 13.34 18.35 -1.49
C LEU A 67 13.45 19.72 -2.17
N SER A 68 13.54 20.83 -1.42
CA SER A 68 13.63 22.17 -2.00
C SER A 68 14.86 22.35 -2.89
N ARG A 69 15.97 21.72 -2.50
CA ARG A 69 17.28 21.74 -3.19
C ARG A 69 17.45 20.60 -4.20
N LEU A 70 16.48 19.70 -4.31
CA LEU A 70 16.57 18.55 -5.20
C LEU A 70 16.35 18.98 -6.66
N SER A 71 17.40 18.79 -7.48
CA SER A 71 17.31 19.03 -8.93
C SER A 71 16.33 18.05 -9.60
N GLY A 72 15.67 18.48 -10.67
CA GLY A 72 14.65 17.70 -11.39
C GLY A 72 15.12 16.31 -11.81
N TRP A 73 16.37 16.18 -12.29
CA TRP A 73 16.93 14.89 -12.71
C TRP A 73 17.17 13.91 -11.55
N LYS A 74 17.23 14.39 -10.30
CA LYS A 74 17.35 13.54 -9.09
C LYS A 74 15.99 13.08 -8.56
N VAL A 75 14.88 13.67 -9.02
CA VAL A 75 13.52 13.31 -8.58
C VAL A 75 13.19 11.83 -8.86
N PRO A 76 13.51 11.23 -10.02
CA PRO A 76 13.30 9.80 -10.23
C PRO A 76 14.04 8.93 -9.21
N SER A 77 15.26 9.32 -8.81
CA SER A 77 16.01 8.59 -7.77
C SER A 77 15.29 8.63 -6.41
N LEU A 78 14.70 9.77 -6.04
CA LEU A 78 13.86 9.87 -4.85
C LEU A 78 12.63 8.95 -4.97
N ARG A 79 11.91 9.03 -6.09
CA ARG A 79 10.66 8.25 -6.28
C ARG A 79 10.90 6.74 -6.28
N ARG A 80 12.07 6.26 -6.70
CA ARG A 80 12.45 4.82 -6.55
C ARG A 80 12.54 4.36 -5.09
N SER A 81 12.69 5.29 -4.14
CA SER A 81 12.71 5.00 -2.70
C SER A 81 11.34 5.14 -2.03
N ILE A 82 10.29 5.44 -2.79
CA ILE A 82 8.93 5.64 -2.28
C ILE A 82 7.97 4.75 -3.09
N GLY A 83 7.31 3.82 -2.41
CA GLY A 83 6.14 3.14 -2.96
C GLY A 83 4.92 4.04 -2.81
N MET A 84 4.05 4.08 -3.81
CA MET A 84 2.78 4.83 -3.76
C MET A 84 1.63 3.91 -4.15
N VAL A 85 0.60 3.87 -3.31
CA VAL A 85 -0.67 3.21 -3.57
C VAL A 85 -1.73 4.29 -3.80
N PHE A 86 -2.36 4.26 -4.97
CA PHE A 86 -3.34 5.26 -5.38
C PHE A 86 -4.77 4.74 -5.14
N GLN A 87 -5.68 5.66 -4.88
CA GLN A 87 -7.11 5.40 -4.69
C GLN A 87 -7.77 4.66 -5.87
N ASP A 88 -7.30 4.92 -7.10
CA ASP A 88 -7.85 4.38 -8.36
C ASP A 88 -7.07 3.16 -8.90
N PHE A 89 -6.24 2.50 -8.07
CA PHE A 89 -5.36 1.34 -8.36
C PHE A 89 -4.26 1.60 -9.42
N ARG A 90 -4.58 2.31 -10.51
CA ARG A 90 -3.74 2.64 -11.66
C ARG A 90 -3.02 1.44 -12.25
N LEU A 91 -3.67 0.28 -12.31
CA LEU A 91 -3.11 -0.92 -12.93
C LEU A 91 -3.00 -0.73 -14.44
N LEU A 92 -2.06 -1.42 -15.06
CA LEU A 92 -1.88 -1.46 -16.51
C LEU A 92 -2.86 -2.52 -17.06
N PRO A 93 -3.94 -2.10 -17.78
CA PRO A 93 -5.05 -3.00 -18.13
C PRO A 93 -4.64 -4.10 -19.11
N ASN A 94 -3.62 -3.81 -19.94
CA ASN A 94 -3.10 -4.72 -20.97
C ASN A 94 -2.01 -5.66 -20.43
N LYS A 95 -1.75 -5.66 -19.13
CA LYS A 95 -0.74 -6.50 -18.48
C LYS A 95 -1.39 -7.43 -17.47
N THR A 96 -0.83 -8.62 -17.29
CA THR A 96 -1.24 -9.53 -16.23
C THR A 96 -0.86 -9.01 -14.84
N VAL A 97 -1.31 -9.67 -13.78
CA VAL A 97 -0.88 -9.43 -12.40
C VAL A 97 0.63 -9.47 -12.28
N TYR A 98 1.25 -10.55 -12.79
CA TYR A 98 2.70 -10.70 -12.79
C TYR A 98 3.40 -9.56 -13.51
N GLU A 99 2.94 -9.22 -14.71
CA GLU A 99 3.53 -8.16 -15.53
C GLU A 99 3.35 -6.77 -14.91
N ASN A 100 2.23 -6.53 -14.21
CA ASN A 100 2.00 -5.28 -13.48
C ASN A 100 3.02 -5.08 -12.36
N VAL A 101 3.30 -6.13 -11.59
CA VAL A 101 4.26 -6.08 -10.49
C VAL A 101 5.70 -6.07 -11.03
N ALA A 102 6.00 -6.90 -12.04
CA ALA A 102 7.30 -6.96 -12.70
C ALA A 102 7.69 -5.62 -13.34
N PHE A 103 6.73 -4.90 -13.93
CA PHE A 103 6.97 -3.62 -14.60
C PHE A 103 7.69 -2.60 -13.72
N ALA A 104 7.38 -2.54 -12.42
CA ALA A 104 8.05 -1.64 -11.50
C ALA A 104 9.56 -1.94 -11.35
N LEU A 105 9.96 -3.22 -11.43
CA LEU A 105 11.36 -3.64 -11.42
C LEU A 105 12.05 -3.44 -12.78
N GLU A 106 11.32 -3.64 -13.88
CA GLU A 106 11.81 -3.42 -15.25
C GLU A 106 12.16 -1.94 -15.48
N VAL A 107 11.29 -1.02 -15.08
CA VAL A 107 11.47 0.43 -15.24
C VAL A 107 12.71 0.96 -14.50
N ILE A 108 13.12 0.31 -13.41
CA ILE A 108 14.32 0.68 -12.67
C ILE A 108 15.57 -0.11 -13.12
N GLY A 109 15.45 -0.95 -14.15
CA GLY A 109 16.56 -1.67 -14.77
C GLY A 109 17.03 -2.90 -13.98
N LYS A 110 16.17 -3.57 -13.21
CA LYS A 110 16.54 -4.82 -12.53
C LYS A 110 16.72 -5.96 -13.56
N PRO A 111 17.69 -6.86 -13.36
CA PRO A 111 17.91 -7.96 -14.29
C PRO A 111 16.78 -8.99 -14.19
N ARG A 112 16.47 -9.65 -15.32
CA ARG A 112 15.37 -10.61 -15.45
C ARG A 112 15.38 -11.73 -14.40
N HIS A 113 16.55 -12.23 -14.01
CA HIS A 113 16.65 -13.28 -12.99
C HIS A 113 16.16 -12.81 -11.62
N ALA A 114 16.45 -11.55 -11.24
CA ALA A 114 15.97 -10.98 -9.99
C ALA A 114 14.45 -10.79 -10.02
N ILE A 115 13.90 -10.36 -11.16
CA ILE A 115 12.45 -10.20 -11.35
C ILE A 115 11.73 -11.55 -11.18
N LYS A 116 12.27 -12.62 -11.81
CA LYS A 116 11.71 -13.98 -11.72
C LYS A 116 11.67 -14.54 -10.30
N THR A 117 12.54 -14.07 -9.40
CA THR A 117 12.54 -14.47 -7.99
C THR A 117 11.67 -13.55 -7.13
N THR A 118 11.83 -12.22 -7.27
CA THR A 118 11.19 -11.26 -6.38
C THR A 118 9.68 -11.11 -6.63
N VAL A 119 9.21 -11.22 -7.88
CA VAL A 119 7.78 -11.03 -8.16
C VAL A 119 6.92 -12.12 -7.52
N PRO A 120 7.23 -13.44 -7.66
CA PRO A 120 6.48 -14.48 -6.96
C PRO A 120 6.47 -14.31 -5.43
N GLU A 121 7.61 -14.01 -4.80
CA GLU A 121 7.69 -13.76 -3.35
C GLU A 121 6.73 -12.66 -2.88
N VAL A 122 6.59 -11.58 -3.67
CA VAL A 122 5.72 -10.45 -3.34
C VAL A 122 4.25 -10.81 -3.61
N LEU A 123 3.95 -11.58 -4.66
CA LEU A 123 2.59 -12.05 -4.95
C LEU A 123 2.08 -13.01 -3.86
N GLU A 124 2.94 -13.89 -3.37
CA GLU A 124 2.65 -14.77 -2.23
C GLU A 124 2.34 -13.93 -0.97
N MET A 125 3.18 -12.94 -0.65
CA MET A 125 2.99 -12.05 0.51
C MET A 125 1.65 -11.31 0.51
N VAL A 126 1.15 -10.90 -0.68
CA VAL A 126 -0.13 -10.22 -0.82
C VAL A 126 -1.32 -11.17 -0.95
N GLY A 127 -1.10 -12.49 -1.03
CA GLY A 127 -2.13 -13.52 -1.17
C GLY A 127 -2.72 -13.60 -2.58
N LEU A 128 -1.90 -13.42 -3.60
CA LEU A 128 -2.29 -13.52 -5.02
C LEU A 128 -1.59 -14.68 -5.75
N ASP A 129 -1.14 -15.69 -5.02
CA ASP A 129 -0.61 -16.93 -5.58
C ASP A 129 -1.66 -17.59 -6.50
N GLY A 130 -1.21 -18.10 -7.66
CA GLY A 130 -2.08 -18.70 -8.68
C GLY A 130 -2.86 -17.72 -9.55
N LYS A 131 -2.77 -16.39 -9.29
CA LYS A 131 -3.45 -15.34 -10.07
C LYS A 131 -2.50 -14.57 -11.00
N GLU A 132 -1.27 -15.03 -11.17
CA GLU A 132 -0.18 -14.35 -11.91
C GLU A 132 -0.56 -14.02 -13.35
N LYS A 133 -1.35 -14.89 -13.98
CA LYS A 133 -1.75 -14.82 -15.39
C LYS A 133 -3.02 -14.02 -15.61
N ARG A 134 -3.76 -13.69 -14.55
CA ARG A 134 -5.00 -12.90 -14.64
C ARG A 134 -4.69 -11.46 -15.03
N ARG A 135 -5.61 -10.81 -15.72
CA ARG A 135 -5.59 -9.39 -16.05
C ARG A 135 -6.47 -8.60 -15.08
N PRO A 136 -6.28 -7.27 -14.93
CA PRO A 136 -7.01 -6.47 -13.95
C PRO A 136 -8.54 -6.57 -14.01
N HIS A 137 -9.13 -6.73 -15.21
CA HIS A 137 -10.58 -6.87 -15.37
C HIS A 137 -11.13 -8.22 -14.91
N GLU A 138 -10.27 -9.21 -14.66
CA GLU A 138 -10.65 -10.53 -14.13
C GLU A 138 -10.54 -10.59 -12.59
N LEU A 139 -10.19 -9.48 -11.94
CA LEU A 139 -9.92 -9.41 -10.50
C LEU A 139 -10.99 -8.60 -9.78
N SER A 140 -11.29 -9.01 -8.53
CA SER A 140 -12.11 -8.20 -7.63
C SER A 140 -11.41 -6.89 -7.25
N GLY A 141 -12.15 -5.90 -6.75
CA GLY A 141 -11.56 -4.62 -6.31
C GLY A 141 -10.48 -4.80 -5.24
N GLY A 142 -10.70 -5.70 -4.28
CA GLY A 142 -9.71 -6.04 -3.25
C GLY A 142 -8.44 -6.69 -3.81
N GLU A 143 -8.59 -7.56 -4.80
CA GLU A 143 -7.46 -8.18 -5.50
C GLU A 143 -6.68 -7.14 -6.32
N GLN A 144 -7.37 -6.26 -7.05
CA GLN A 144 -6.72 -5.15 -7.77
C GLN A 144 -5.93 -4.25 -6.81
N GLN A 145 -6.48 -3.98 -5.62
CA GLN A 145 -5.78 -3.23 -4.59
C GLN A 145 -4.52 -3.96 -4.09
N ARG A 146 -4.58 -5.28 -3.87
CA ARG A 146 -3.42 -6.10 -3.52
C ARG A 146 -2.35 -6.08 -4.61
N VAL A 147 -2.73 -6.08 -5.89
CA VAL A 147 -1.78 -5.90 -7.01
C VAL A 147 -1.14 -4.51 -6.97
N ALA A 148 -1.91 -3.46 -6.69
CA ALA A 148 -1.38 -2.11 -6.59
C ALA A 148 -0.37 -1.98 -5.44
N ILE A 149 -0.66 -2.59 -4.28
CA ILE A 149 0.25 -2.67 -3.12
C ILE A 149 1.49 -3.48 -3.48
N ALA A 150 1.35 -4.64 -4.10
CA ALA A 150 2.46 -5.47 -4.56
C ALA A 150 3.41 -4.68 -5.48
N ARG A 151 2.85 -3.97 -6.46
CA ARG A 151 3.62 -3.12 -7.38
C ARG A 151 4.32 -1.96 -6.67
N ALA A 152 3.68 -1.34 -5.68
CA ALA A 152 4.29 -0.27 -4.88
C ALA A 152 5.42 -0.80 -3.98
N PHE A 153 5.30 -2.03 -3.49
CA PHE A 153 6.24 -2.62 -2.53
C PHE A 153 7.33 -3.50 -3.15
N VAL A 154 7.23 -3.93 -4.41
CA VAL A 154 8.15 -4.93 -5.01
C VAL A 154 9.64 -4.55 -4.94
N ASN A 155 9.97 -3.26 -5.00
CA ASN A 155 11.35 -2.78 -4.85
C ASN A 155 11.79 -2.60 -3.37
N ARG A 156 10.96 -3.05 -2.42
CA ARG A 156 11.11 -2.91 -0.96
C ARG A 156 11.49 -1.48 -0.55
N PRO A 157 10.65 -0.48 -0.88
CA PRO A 157 10.98 0.91 -0.62
C PRO A 157 11.00 1.19 0.90
N PRO A 158 11.88 2.08 1.39
CA PRO A 158 11.88 2.49 2.79
C PRO A 158 10.63 3.28 3.22
N ILE A 159 9.87 3.81 2.26
CA ILE A 159 8.65 4.59 2.46
C ILE A 159 7.55 4.00 1.57
N LEU A 160 6.37 3.76 2.15
CA LEU A 160 5.14 3.44 1.43
C LEU A 160 4.09 4.50 1.77
N LEU A 161 3.62 5.20 0.76
CA LEU A 161 2.53 6.16 0.85
C LEU A 161 1.26 5.51 0.29
N ALA A 162 0.13 5.70 0.97
CA ALA A 162 -1.16 5.19 0.50
C ALA A 162 -2.21 6.30 0.58
N ASP A 163 -2.89 6.58 -0.53
CA ASP A 163 -4.00 7.53 -0.60
C ASP A 163 -5.32 6.78 -0.70
N GLU A 164 -6.08 6.75 0.39
CA GLU A 164 -7.37 6.07 0.54
C GLU A 164 -7.38 4.61 0.01
N PRO A 165 -6.48 3.74 0.52
CA PRO A 165 -6.32 2.38 -0.01
C PRO A 165 -7.52 1.46 0.23
N THR A 166 -8.48 1.86 1.06
CA THR A 166 -9.67 1.08 1.44
C THR A 166 -10.99 1.73 1.02
N GLY A 167 -10.98 2.94 0.44
CA GLY A 167 -12.20 3.75 0.26
C GLY A 167 -13.29 3.17 -0.64
N ASN A 168 -12.97 2.18 -1.48
CA ASN A 168 -13.92 1.52 -2.39
C ASN A 168 -14.07 0.02 -2.10
N LEU A 169 -13.68 -0.45 -0.91
CA LEU A 169 -13.65 -1.87 -0.55
C LEU A 169 -14.65 -2.17 0.57
N ASP A 170 -15.19 -3.38 0.58
CA ASP A 170 -16.03 -3.86 1.68
C ASP A 170 -15.19 -3.95 2.99
N PRO A 171 -15.81 -3.85 4.17
CA PRO A 171 -15.10 -3.83 5.45
C PRO A 171 -14.16 -5.02 5.67
N THR A 172 -14.58 -6.23 5.27
CA THR A 172 -13.79 -7.46 5.42
C THR A 172 -12.52 -7.40 4.56
N THR A 173 -12.65 -7.00 3.29
CA THR A 173 -11.52 -6.80 2.40
C THR A 173 -10.60 -5.69 2.90
N SER A 174 -11.16 -4.57 3.36
CA SER A 174 -10.42 -3.43 3.91
C SER A 174 -9.53 -3.85 5.07
N LEU A 175 -10.05 -4.62 6.02
CA LEU A 175 -9.26 -5.16 7.14
C LEU A 175 -8.10 -6.04 6.65
N GLY A 176 -8.34 -6.88 5.63
CA GLY A 176 -7.30 -7.68 4.98
C GLY A 176 -6.18 -6.84 4.35
N ILE A 177 -6.52 -5.69 3.75
CA ILE A 177 -5.56 -4.71 3.22
C ILE A 177 -4.77 -4.04 4.34
N MET A 178 -5.44 -3.67 5.44
CA MET A 178 -4.79 -3.04 6.60
C MET A 178 -3.77 -3.96 7.25
N ARG A 179 -4.13 -5.22 7.48
CA ARG A 179 -3.20 -6.25 7.97
C ARG A 179 -2.01 -6.43 7.02
N LEU A 180 -2.22 -6.38 5.72
CA LEU A 180 -1.13 -6.43 4.74
C LEU A 180 -0.18 -5.22 4.87
N LEU A 181 -0.71 -4.00 4.98
CA LEU A 181 0.10 -2.79 5.18
C LEU A 181 0.87 -2.85 6.51
N GLU A 182 0.27 -3.40 7.57
CA GLU A 182 0.96 -3.63 8.84
C GLU A 182 2.10 -4.64 8.70
N ARG A 183 1.89 -5.75 7.99
CA ARG A 183 2.97 -6.71 7.69
C ARG A 183 4.12 -6.03 6.95
N ILE A 184 3.82 -5.18 5.98
CA ILE A 184 4.83 -4.38 5.27
C ILE A 184 5.57 -3.45 6.24
N ASN A 185 4.85 -2.75 7.12
CA ASN A 185 5.47 -1.89 8.12
C ASN A 185 6.42 -2.65 9.06
N ARG A 186 6.06 -3.87 9.50
CA ARG A 186 6.91 -4.74 10.31
C ARG A 186 8.24 -5.12 9.65
N THR A 187 8.35 -5.02 8.33
CA THR A 187 9.65 -5.20 7.63
C THR A 187 10.61 -4.00 7.80
N GLY A 188 10.18 -2.93 8.49
CA GLY A 188 10.93 -1.69 8.67
C GLY A 188 10.57 -0.59 7.67
N THR A 189 9.54 -0.81 6.85
CA THR A 189 9.04 0.19 5.89
C THR A 189 8.21 1.25 6.63
N THR A 190 8.48 2.52 6.37
CA THR A 190 7.70 3.63 6.94
C THR A 190 6.40 3.75 6.14
N VAL A 191 5.24 3.66 6.80
CA VAL A 191 3.93 3.71 6.12
C VAL A 191 3.22 5.00 6.50
N VAL A 192 2.80 5.76 5.51
CA VAL A 192 1.89 6.91 5.71
C VAL A 192 0.64 6.66 4.89
N MET A 193 -0.48 6.49 5.58
CA MET A 193 -1.77 6.19 4.97
C MET A 193 -2.72 7.35 5.18
N ALA A 194 -3.14 7.99 4.09
CA ALA A 194 -4.26 8.90 4.12
C ALA A 194 -5.57 8.11 4.09
N THR A 195 -6.45 8.40 5.04
CA THR A 195 -7.78 7.80 5.12
C THR A 195 -8.77 8.80 5.71
N HIS A 196 -10.06 8.58 5.44
CA HIS A 196 -11.17 9.23 6.14
C HIS A 196 -12.03 8.20 6.91
N ASP A 197 -11.58 6.95 6.95
CA ASP A 197 -12.25 5.85 7.64
C ASP A 197 -11.78 5.82 9.10
N ASP A 198 -12.68 6.23 9.99
CA ASP A 198 -12.43 6.36 11.42
C ASP A 198 -12.41 4.99 12.13
N GLU A 199 -13.15 4.01 11.61
CA GLU A 199 -13.25 2.66 12.18
C GLU A 199 -11.90 1.94 12.05
N ILE A 200 -11.29 2.00 10.86
CA ILE A 200 -9.98 1.40 10.58
C ILE A 200 -8.88 2.03 11.45
N VAL A 201 -8.93 3.35 11.65
CA VAL A 201 -7.93 4.08 12.44
C VAL A 201 -8.01 3.63 13.91
N ASN A 202 -9.22 3.50 14.44
CA ASN A 202 -9.49 3.09 15.80
C ASN A 202 -9.06 1.65 16.11
N GLU A 203 -9.27 0.74 15.16
CA GLU A 203 -8.91 -0.66 15.32
C GLU A 203 -7.38 -0.83 15.42
N MET A 204 -6.62 -0.11 14.60
CA MET A 204 -5.17 -0.29 14.51
C MET A 204 -4.36 0.43 15.59
N ARG A 205 -4.92 1.46 16.23
CA ARG A 205 -4.30 2.24 17.32
C ARG A 205 -2.85 2.67 17.03
N LYS A 206 -2.57 3.10 15.80
CA LYS A 206 -1.25 3.66 15.40
C LYS A 206 -1.25 5.18 15.59
N ARG A 207 -0.16 5.84 15.19
CA ARG A 207 -0.09 7.30 15.23
C ARG A 207 -1.11 7.92 14.28
N VAL A 208 -1.82 8.93 14.75
CA VAL A 208 -2.82 9.67 13.99
C VAL A 208 -2.41 11.13 13.89
N VAL A 209 -2.30 11.61 12.66
CA VAL A 209 -2.11 13.03 12.32
C VAL A 209 -3.39 13.51 11.65
N GLU A 210 -4.16 14.34 12.33
CA GLU A 210 -5.40 14.90 11.80
C GLU A 210 -5.13 16.23 11.11
N LEU A 211 -5.50 16.30 9.83
CA LEU A 211 -5.52 17.53 9.06
C LEU A 211 -6.95 18.09 9.02
N SER A 212 -7.08 19.34 9.43
CA SER A 212 -8.30 20.12 9.25
C SER A 212 -8.00 21.42 8.53
N ALA A 213 -8.61 21.57 7.36
CA ALA A 213 -8.61 22.79 6.58
C ALA A 213 -7.20 23.40 6.34
N GLY A 214 -6.22 22.52 6.10
CA GLY A 214 -4.83 22.86 5.84
C GLY A 214 -3.90 22.85 7.06
N HIS A 215 -4.42 22.68 8.28
CA HIS A 215 -3.64 22.68 9.53
C HIS A 215 -3.60 21.29 10.17
N VAL A 216 -2.51 20.98 10.89
CA VAL A 216 -2.46 19.83 11.78
C VAL A 216 -3.16 20.22 13.07
N VAL A 217 -4.27 19.56 13.37
CA VAL A 217 -5.07 19.82 14.59
C VAL A 217 -4.85 18.76 15.66
N ARG A 218 -4.31 17.59 15.28
CA ARG A 218 -4.02 16.47 16.17
C ARG A 218 -2.79 15.71 15.68
N ASP A 219 -1.93 15.30 16.60
CA ASP A 219 -0.78 14.43 16.33
C ASP A 219 -0.52 13.55 17.58
N GLU A 220 -1.02 12.32 17.55
CA GLU A 220 -1.03 11.42 18.71
C GLU A 220 -0.48 10.04 18.35
N ALA A 221 0.41 9.49 19.18
CA ALA A 221 1.11 8.22 18.93
C ALA A 221 0.20 6.97 18.94
N ALA A 222 -0.95 7.03 19.60
CA ALA A 222 -1.97 5.97 19.65
C ALA A 222 -3.37 6.60 19.62
N GLY A 223 -3.66 7.32 18.54
CA GLY A 223 -4.90 8.11 18.44
C GLY A 223 -6.12 7.22 18.27
N VAL A 224 -7.13 7.43 19.12
CA VAL A 224 -8.51 6.97 18.88
C VAL A 224 -9.26 8.13 18.24
N TYR A 225 -9.75 7.96 17.02
CA TYR A 225 -10.68 8.88 16.39
C TYR A 225 -12.06 8.76 17.05
N GLY A 226 -12.47 9.81 17.76
CA GLY A 226 -13.81 9.88 18.34
C GLY A 226 -13.87 10.28 19.80
N GLU A 227 -13.28 11.42 20.18
CA GLU A 227 -13.87 12.28 21.21
C GLU A 227 -13.66 13.73 20.77
N ARG A 228 -14.65 14.27 20.04
CA ARG A 228 -14.93 15.70 20.22
C ARG A 228 -15.36 15.81 21.66
N GLU A 229 -14.46 16.27 22.52
CA GLU A 229 -14.81 16.75 23.83
C GLU A 229 -15.95 17.75 23.62
N ARG A 230 -17.17 17.34 23.96
CA ARG A 230 -18.25 18.28 24.21
C ARG A 230 -17.81 19.01 25.47
N ILE A 231 -16.98 20.04 25.29
CA ILE A 231 -16.81 21.08 26.29
C ILE A 231 -18.17 21.80 26.31
N LEU A 232 -19.09 21.27 27.12
CA LEU A 232 -20.21 22.07 27.59
C LEU A 232 -19.60 23.18 28.47
N PRO A 233 -19.94 24.46 28.25
CA PRO A 233 -19.50 25.51 29.14
C PRO A 233 -20.12 25.30 30.53
N ASP A 234 -19.25 25.31 31.52
CA ASP A 234 -19.56 25.23 32.95
C ASP A 234 -20.51 26.38 33.33
N THR A 235 -21.75 26.05 33.71
CA THR A 235 -22.64 27.00 34.42
C THR A 235 -23.54 26.25 35.41
N ALA A 236 -23.07 26.22 36.65
CA ALA A 236 -23.78 26.29 37.94
C ALA A 236 -25.26 25.82 38.05
N ALA A 237 -25.43 24.76 38.86
CA ALA A 237 -26.36 24.59 39.98
C ALA A 237 -27.91 24.66 39.81
N SER A 238 -28.51 23.45 39.87
CA SER A 238 -29.67 23.00 40.70
C SER A 238 -31.13 23.41 40.36
N PRO A 239 -32.18 22.68 40.82
CA PRO A 239 -32.30 21.25 41.19
C PRO A 239 -33.58 20.51 40.65
N VAL A 240 -33.53 19.17 40.72
CA VAL A 240 -34.56 18.11 40.91
C VAL A 240 -36.04 18.37 40.53
N LEU A 241 -36.61 17.49 39.69
CA LEU A 241 -37.98 16.94 39.83
C LEU A 241 -38.08 15.51 39.23
N ASP A 242 -39.01 14.75 39.79
CA ASP A 242 -39.10 13.29 39.92
C ASP A 242 -39.95 12.59 38.82
N ALA A 243 -39.87 11.26 38.80
CA ALA A 243 -40.84 10.24 38.32
C ALA A 243 -40.63 9.51 36.96
N PRO A 244 -41.09 8.23 36.86
CA PRO A 244 -40.45 7.16 36.07
C PRO A 244 -41.26 6.68 34.84
N GLY A 245 -40.61 5.95 33.94
CA GLY A 245 -41.27 5.30 32.79
C GLY A 245 -40.44 4.16 32.21
N GLN A 246 -40.98 2.94 32.36
CA GLN A 246 -40.43 1.67 31.90
C GLN A 246 -40.39 1.58 30.37
N GLY A 247 -39.42 0.83 29.85
CA GLY A 247 -39.32 0.50 28.43
C GLY A 247 -38.11 -0.38 28.14
N GLU A 248 -38.21 -1.67 28.47
CA GLU A 248 -37.24 -2.70 28.10
C GLU A 248 -37.08 -2.74 26.57
N ARG A 249 -35.84 -2.65 26.07
CA ARG A 249 -35.48 -3.06 24.70
C ARG A 249 -34.37 -4.10 24.76
N GLN A 250 -34.75 -5.29 24.36
CA GLN A 250 -33.97 -6.52 24.26
C GLN A 250 -32.87 -6.36 23.20
N VAL A 251 -31.60 -6.55 23.57
CA VAL A 251 -30.46 -6.58 22.64
C VAL A 251 -30.19 -8.03 22.29
N HIS A 252 -30.40 -8.40 21.02
CA HIS A 252 -30.13 -9.74 20.51
C HIS A 252 -28.63 -9.87 20.21
N ARG A 253 -27.91 -10.67 21.00
CA ARG A 253 -26.50 -11.04 20.76
C ARG A 253 -26.49 -12.18 19.75
N VAL A 254 -26.02 -11.91 18.53
CA VAL A 254 -25.72 -12.95 17.54
C VAL A 254 -24.28 -13.40 17.77
N GLU A 255 -24.11 -14.65 18.18
CA GLU A 255 -22.80 -15.33 18.22
C GLU A 255 -22.50 -15.88 16.83
N VAL A 256 -21.37 -15.49 16.24
CA VAL A 256 -20.87 -16.03 14.97
C VAL A 256 -19.64 -16.87 15.29
N THR A 257 -19.74 -18.17 15.08
CA THR A 257 -18.60 -19.10 15.10
C THR A 257 -17.85 -19.04 13.77
N PRO A 258 -16.52 -18.92 13.74
CA PRO A 258 -15.75 -18.91 12.50
C PRO A 258 -15.65 -20.31 11.89
N GLU A 259 -15.82 -20.40 10.56
CA GLU A 259 -15.62 -21.63 9.80
C GLU A 259 -14.13 -21.97 9.66
N THR A 260 -13.81 -23.25 9.79
CA THR A 260 -12.47 -23.84 9.93
C THR A 260 -11.54 -23.72 8.72
N GLY A 261 -12.00 -23.13 7.60
CA GLY A 261 -11.21 -22.97 6.37
C GLY A 261 -10.19 -21.83 6.41
N ASP A 262 -10.44 -20.78 7.21
CA ASP A 262 -9.56 -19.60 7.25
C ASP A 262 -8.27 -19.82 8.06
N LEU A 263 -8.30 -20.77 9.00
CA LEU A 263 -7.18 -21.06 9.90
C LEU A 263 -6.03 -21.81 9.21
N GLU A 264 -6.33 -22.63 8.19
CA GLU A 264 -5.30 -23.38 7.45
C GLU A 264 -4.52 -22.46 6.48
N ALA A 265 -5.18 -21.46 5.89
CA ALA A 265 -4.53 -20.43 5.09
C ALA A 265 -3.66 -19.49 5.96
N GLU A 266 -4.08 -19.24 7.20
CA GLU A 266 -3.37 -18.41 8.17
C GLU A 266 -2.06 -19.06 8.64
N ALA A 267 -2.07 -20.37 8.92
CA ALA A 267 -0.89 -21.14 9.30
C ALA A 267 0.15 -21.27 8.16
N ALA A 268 -0.32 -21.45 6.91
CA ALA A 268 0.56 -21.54 5.74
C ALA A 268 1.30 -20.21 5.46
N ALA A 269 0.61 -19.07 5.63
CA ALA A 269 1.18 -17.74 5.43
C ALA A 269 2.21 -17.37 6.51
N GLU A 270 1.98 -17.80 7.77
CA GLU A 270 2.91 -17.58 8.88
C GLU A 270 4.24 -18.34 8.67
N ALA A 271 4.16 -19.57 8.14
CA ALA A 271 5.33 -20.36 7.79
C ALA A 271 6.16 -19.75 6.64
N ALA A 272 5.50 -19.15 5.64
CA ALA A 272 6.18 -18.45 4.54
C ALA A 272 6.94 -17.20 5.02
N ALA A 273 6.32 -16.40 5.90
CA ALA A 273 6.94 -15.21 6.48
C ALA A 273 8.18 -15.53 7.34
N ALA A 274 8.13 -16.62 8.12
CA ALA A 274 9.27 -17.10 8.90
C ALA A 274 10.45 -17.52 8.00
N ARG A 275 10.17 -18.21 6.88
CA ARG A 275 11.19 -18.64 5.90
C ARG A 275 11.85 -17.47 5.17
N ALA A 276 11.10 -16.42 4.84
CA ALA A 276 11.62 -15.21 4.22
C ALA A 276 12.57 -14.43 5.16
N SER A 277 12.22 -14.34 6.45
CA SER A 277 13.07 -13.72 7.48
C SER A 277 14.38 -14.49 7.71
N ALA A 278 14.31 -15.83 7.75
CA ALA A 278 15.49 -16.68 7.93
C ALA A 278 16.44 -16.64 6.73
N THR A 279 15.90 -16.59 5.50
CA THR A 279 16.70 -16.54 4.27
C THR A 279 17.43 -15.20 4.12
N GLY A 280 16.78 -14.09 4.50
CA GLY A 280 17.40 -12.77 4.52
C GLY A 280 18.61 -12.66 5.46
N SER A 281 18.56 -13.31 6.63
CA SER A 281 19.68 -13.31 7.59
C SER A 281 20.85 -14.20 7.12
N ARG A 282 20.55 -15.32 6.44
CA ARG A 282 21.56 -16.27 5.93
C ARG A 282 22.35 -15.71 4.74
N VAL A 283 21.68 -15.00 3.83
CA VAL A 283 22.32 -14.34 2.68
C VAL A 283 23.19 -13.15 3.13
N GLN A 284 22.77 -12.40 4.16
CA GLN A 284 23.59 -11.33 4.73
C GLN A 284 24.83 -11.84 5.48
N ARG A 285 24.73 -12.96 6.21
CA ARG A 285 25.89 -13.59 6.87
C ARG A 285 26.90 -14.18 5.87
N GLN A 286 26.45 -14.87 4.82
CA GLN A 286 27.35 -15.40 3.79
C GLN A 286 28.01 -14.29 2.94
N GLY A 287 27.31 -13.17 2.71
CA GLY A 287 27.87 -12.01 2.02
C GLY A 287 28.92 -11.25 2.85
N ALA A 288 28.80 -11.23 4.18
CA ALA A 288 29.76 -10.60 5.08
C ALA A 288 31.07 -11.41 5.20
N LEU A 289 30.98 -12.75 5.26
CA LEU A 289 32.15 -13.64 5.33
C LEU A 289 33.01 -13.57 4.05
N ARG A 290 32.39 -13.56 2.86
CA ARG A 290 33.14 -13.45 1.58
C ARG A 290 33.81 -12.08 1.35
N ARG A 291 33.39 -11.03 2.06
CA ARG A 291 34.02 -9.70 2.00
C ARG A 291 35.17 -9.54 3.01
N ALA A 292 35.16 -10.28 4.10
CA ALA A 292 36.27 -10.31 5.07
C ALA A 292 37.49 -11.04 4.50
N ASP A 293 37.30 -12.18 3.84
CA ASP A 293 38.40 -12.97 3.26
C ASP A 293 39.11 -12.26 2.11
N ARG A 294 38.39 -11.46 1.32
CA ARG A 294 39.00 -10.64 0.23
C ARG A 294 39.77 -9.43 0.74
N ARG A 295 39.56 -9.00 1.99
CA ARG A 295 40.29 -7.87 2.58
C ARG A 295 41.55 -8.31 3.32
N ALA A 296 41.61 -9.55 3.79
CA ALA A 296 42.79 -10.14 4.42
C ALA A 296 43.92 -10.47 3.41
N ALA A 297 43.61 -10.64 2.12
CA ALA A 297 44.61 -10.91 1.08
C ALA A 297 45.38 -9.67 0.57
N ALA A 298 45.04 -8.45 1.03
CA ALA A 298 45.61 -7.19 0.54
C ALA A 298 46.51 -6.45 1.56
N THR A 299 46.64 -6.99 2.77
CA THR A 299 47.53 -6.46 3.82
C THR A 299 48.21 -7.66 4.45
N GLY A 300 49.48 -7.90 4.08
CA GLY A 300 50.28 -9.05 4.51
C GLY A 300 50.53 -9.07 6.02
N MET A 301 49.49 -9.40 6.79
CA MET A 301 49.55 -9.50 8.23
C MET A 301 48.99 -10.86 8.63
N THR A 302 49.89 -11.77 8.97
CA THR A 302 49.61 -13.07 9.58
C THR A 302 48.86 -12.87 10.90
N PRO A 303 47.74 -13.55 11.13
CA PRO A 303 47.11 -13.53 12.45
C PRO A 303 47.91 -14.41 13.42
N VAL A 304 48.21 -13.83 14.58
CA VAL A 304 48.80 -14.51 15.73
C VAL A 304 47.74 -15.43 16.35
N VAL A 305 48.12 -16.69 16.55
CA VAL A 305 47.32 -17.73 17.20
C VAL A 305 47.24 -17.45 18.70
N ALA A 306 46.04 -17.23 19.23
CA ALA A 306 45.78 -17.28 20.67
C ALA A 306 45.10 -18.62 21.00
N ARG A 307 45.77 -19.41 21.84
CA ARG A 307 45.24 -20.64 22.46
C ARG A 307 44.54 -20.31 23.79
N THR A 308 43.72 -21.28 24.21
CA THR A 308 43.08 -21.55 25.51
C THR A 308 41.78 -20.82 25.85
N ALA A 309 40.66 -21.54 25.80
CA ALA A 309 40.08 -22.24 26.95
C ALA A 309 38.95 -23.20 26.48
N GLU A 310 39.02 -24.47 26.88
CA GLU A 310 37.92 -25.46 26.75
C GLU A 310 36.72 -25.06 27.63
N PRO A 311 35.53 -25.55 27.27
CA PRO A 311 34.83 -26.36 28.27
C PRO A 311 34.24 -27.67 27.72
N ALA A 312 34.52 -28.72 28.50
CA ALA A 312 33.68 -29.84 28.94
C ALA A 312 32.64 -30.44 27.98
N ALA A 313 32.84 -31.74 27.77
CA ALA A 313 31.93 -32.69 27.14
C ALA A 313 30.54 -32.77 27.80
N ALA A 314 29.51 -32.91 26.98
CA ALA A 314 28.23 -33.51 27.32
C ALA A 314 27.81 -34.49 26.22
N GLU A 315 27.28 -35.62 26.66
CA GLU A 315 27.09 -36.92 26.00
C GLU A 315 26.11 -36.95 24.80
N PRO A 316 26.20 -38.00 23.95
CA PRO A 316 25.38 -38.11 22.74
C PRO A 316 23.95 -38.56 23.04
N VAL A 317 22.97 -37.86 22.46
CA VAL A 317 21.56 -38.27 22.44
C VAL A 317 21.37 -39.35 21.36
N PRO A 318 20.71 -40.48 21.64
CA PRO A 318 20.63 -41.62 20.74
C PRO A 318 19.68 -41.39 19.56
N ALA A 319 20.01 -42.04 18.43
CA ALA A 319 19.23 -42.08 17.21
C ALA A 319 17.92 -42.86 17.41
N GLU A 320 16.79 -42.26 17.00
CA GLU A 320 15.51 -42.94 16.89
C GLU A 320 15.44 -43.81 15.61
N PRO A 321 14.79 -44.98 15.68
CA PRO A 321 14.78 -45.96 14.60
C PRO A 321 13.75 -45.65 13.52
N ALA A 322 14.06 -46.06 12.29
CA ALA A 322 13.16 -46.09 11.16
C ALA A 322 11.95 -47.01 11.44
N ALA A 323 10.74 -46.45 11.34
CA ALA A 323 9.49 -47.21 11.39
C ALA A 323 8.87 -47.33 10.00
N ALA A 324 8.46 -48.57 9.73
CA ALA A 324 7.90 -49.15 8.52
C ALA A 324 6.69 -48.44 7.89
N GLU A 325 6.56 -48.67 6.57
CA GLU A 325 5.37 -48.43 5.75
C GLU A 325 4.09 -49.05 6.36
N PRO A 326 2.92 -48.37 6.30
CA PRO A 326 1.65 -49.03 6.44
C PRO A 326 1.05 -49.38 5.07
N ALA A 327 0.55 -50.61 5.01
CA ALA A 327 -0.08 -51.26 3.88
C ALA A 327 -1.34 -50.57 3.35
N ALA A 328 -1.63 -50.84 2.07
CA ALA A 328 -2.78 -50.39 1.31
C ALA A 328 -4.14 -50.59 2.00
N THR A 329 -4.86 -49.50 2.20
CA THR A 329 -6.27 -49.48 2.60
C THR A 329 -7.16 -49.77 1.39
N ARG A 330 -8.00 -50.80 1.50
CA ARG A 330 -9.04 -51.15 0.51
C ARG A 330 -10.11 -50.04 0.44
N PRO A 331 -10.70 -49.75 -0.73
CA PRO A 331 -11.77 -48.76 -0.85
C PRO A 331 -13.07 -49.27 -0.21
N LEU A 332 -13.73 -48.38 0.56
CA LEU A 332 -15.09 -48.57 1.07
C LEU A 332 -16.13 -48.45 -0.08
N PRO A 333 -17.27 -49.15 -0.01
CA PRO A 333 -18.31 -49.08 -1.02
C PRO A 333 -19.05 -47.73 -1.02
N ALA A 334 -19.46 -47.30 -2.20
CA ALA A 334 -20.19 -46.04 -2.44
C ALA A 334 -21.57 -46.03 -1.77
N GLU A 335 -21.89 -44.94 -1.07
CA GLU A 335 -23.25 -44.61 -0.63
C GLU A 335 -24.14 -44.24 -1.83
N PRO A 336 -25.43 -44.63 -1.82
CA PRO A 336 -26.36 -44.32 -2.90
C PRO A 336 -26.77 -42.84 -2.89
N ALA A 337 -26.86 -42.26 -4.08
CA ALA A 337 -27.26 -40.88 -4.32
C ALA A 337 -28.68 -40.59 -3.80
N ALA A 338 -28.81 -39.50 -3.03
CA ALA A 338 -30.09 -38.94 -2.63
C ALA A 338 -30.83 -38.31 -3.83
N PRO A 339 -32.18 -38.41 -3.90
CA PRO A 339 -32.96 -37.92 -5.03
C PRO A 339 -33.05 -36.38 -5.05
N ALA A 340 -33.09 -35.83 -6.26
CA ALA A 340 -33.18 -34.39 -6.53
C ALA A 340 -34.45 -33.75 -5.94
N PRO A 341 -34.37 -32.54 -5.34
CA PRO A 341 -35.55 -31.83 -4.90
C PRO A 341 -36.32 -31.23 -6.09
N ALA A 342 -37.64 -31.33 -6.00
CA ALA A 342 -38.62 -30.87 -6.97
C ALA A 342 -38.60 -29.35 -7.18
N ALA A 343 -38.89 -28.93 -8.42
CA ALA A 343 -38.99 -27.56 -8.86
C ALA A 343 -40.01 -26.77 -8.02
N THR A 344 -39.54 -25.69 -7.37
CA THR A 344 -40.40 -24.69 -6.73
C THR A 344 -40.64 -23.54 -7.69
N GLU A 345 -41.89 -23.10 -7.76
CA GLU A 345 -42.42 -22.10 -8.70
C GLU A 345 -41.70 -20.74 -8.61
N ARG A 346 -41.41 -20.17 -9.78
CA ARG A 346 -40.83 -18.82 -9.92
C ARG A 346 -41.87 -17.76 -9.60
N THR A 347 -41.61 -16.95 -8.58
CA THR A 347 -42.26 -15.64 -8.39
C THR A 347 -41.63 -14.63 -9.37
N PRO A 348 -42.40 -13.76 -10.05
CA PRO A 348 -41.85 -12.84 -11.05
C PRO A 348 -41.05 -11.69 -10.41
N GLU A 349 -39.91 -11.41 -11.02
CA GLU A 349 -39.00 -10.29 -10.74
C GLU A 349 -39.65 -8.95 -11.14
N PRO A 350 -39.61 -7.88 -10.32
CA PRO A 350 -40.08 -6.56 -10.73
C PRO A 350 -39.08 -5.89 -11.68
N ALA A 351 -39.60 -5.26 -12.74
CA ALA A 351 -38.84 -4.58 -13.78
C ALA A 351 -37.94 -3.45 -13.25
N PRO A 352 -36.76 -3.21 -13.87
CA PRO A 352 -35.86 -2.15 -13.43
C PRO A 352 -36.42 -0.75 -13.78
N PHE A 353 -36.46 0.11 -12.76
CA PHE A 353 -36.75 1.54 -12.88
C PHE A 353 -35.66 2.25 -13.70
N SER A 354 -36.04 2.85 -14.83
CA SER A 354 -35.15 3.72 -15.61
C SER A 354 -35.15 5.13 -15.02
N TYR A 355 -33.99 5.61 -14.57
CA TYR A 355 -33.78 7.04 -14.31
C TYR A 355 -33.05 7.67 -15.50
N THR A 356 -33.75 8.56 -16.20
CA THR A 356 -33.17 9.46 -17.21
C THR A 356 -32.56 10.65 -16.51
N VAL A 357 -31.24 10.85 -16.63
CA VAL A 357 -30.54 12.05 -16.16
C VAL A 357 -30.63 13.12 -17.27
N PRO A 358 -31.10 14.35 -16.99
CA PRO A 358 -31.11 15.43 -17.97
C PRO A 358 -29.70 15.99 -18.16
N VAL A 359 -29.25 16.01 -19.42
CA VAL A 359 -27.99 16.65 -19.84
C VAL A 359 -28.20 18.17 -19.90
N PRO A 360 -27.39 19.00 -19.21
CA PRO A 360 -27.49 20.44 -19.37
C PRO A 360 -26.89 20.91 -20.69
N TYR A 361 -27.65 21.79 -21.32
CA TYR A 361 -27.42 22.57 -22.54
C TYR A 361 -25.96 23.04 -22.73
N ALA A 362 -25.31 22.62 -23.82
CA ALA A 362 -24.08 23.24 -24.30
C ALA A 362 -24.43 24.32 -25.33
N ALA A 363 -24.11 25.57 -25.01
CA ALA A 363 -24.22 26.70 -25.93
C ALA A 363 -23.26 26.51 -27.11
N THR A 364 -23.81 26.42 -28.32
CA THR A 364 -23.07 26.37 -29.58
C THR A 364 -22.46 27.75 -29.87
N ARG A 365 -21.13 27.83 -29.94
CA ARG A 365 -20.44 28.92 -30.66
C ARG A 365 -20.23 28.47 -32.11
N PRO A 366 -20.43 29.36 -33.11
CA PRO A 366 -20.15 29.02 -34.50
C PRO A 366 -18.63 28.84 -34.71
N VAL A 367 -18.26 27.78 -35.42
CA VAL A 367 -16.87 27.44 -35.77
C VAL A 367 -16.50 28.19 -37.05
N ASP A 368 -15.41 28.96 -36.99
CA ASP A 368 -14.80 29.65 -38.12
C ASP A 368 -14.14 28.64 -39.08
N PRO A 369 -14.54 28.58 -40.37
CA PRO A 369 -14.03 27.61 -41.33
C PRO A 369 -12.59 27.89 -41.82
N SER A 370 -11.89 28.90 -41.29
CA SER A 370 -10.53 29.28 -41.73
C SER A 370 -9.38 28.90 -40.77
N ALA A 371 -9.66 28.28 -39.62
CA ALA A 371 -8.62 27.89 -38.66
C ALA A 371 -7.98 26.53 -39.03
N ARG A 372 -6.67 26.54 -39.30
CA ARG A 372 -5.87 25.32 -39.53
C ARG A 372 -5.97 24.37 -38.33
N ARG A 373 -6.35 23.11 -38.58
CA ARG A 373 -6.35 22.03 -37.59
C ARG A 373 -4.93 21.79 -37.02
N PRO A 374 -4.75 21.58 -35.72
CA PRO A 374 -3.52 21.01 -35.20
C PRO A 374 -3.39 19.53 -35.64
N PRO A 375 -2.16 19.02 -35.86
CA PRO A 375 -1.96 17.65 -36.32
C PRO A 375 -2.44 16.67 -35.26
N SER A 376 -3.45 15.88 -35.62
CA SER A 376 -3.97 14.78 -34.83
C SER A 376 -3.46 13.48 -35.45
N ASP A 377 -2.19 13.17 -35.22
CA ASP A 377 -1.67 11.79 -35.17
C ASP A 377 -0.20 11.79 -34.73
N ALA A 378 0.17 10.80 -33.94
CA ALA A 378 1.50 10.69 -33.32
C ALA A 378 2.65 10.57 -34.36
N ASP A 379 2.34 10.14 -35.58
CA ASP A 379 3.31 9.99 -36.66
C ASP A 379 3.74 11.33 -37.30
N ASP A 380 2.86 12.36 -37.29
CA ASP A 380 3.18 13.66 -37.87
C ASP A 380 4.19 14.44 -37.03
N VAL A 381 4.14 14.28 -35.70
CA VAL A 381 5.11 14.90 -34.78
C VAL A 381 6.50 14.29 -34.94
N VAL A 382 6.58 12.98 -35.22
CA VAL A 382 7.86 12.29 -35.45
C VAL A 382 8.48 12.74 -36.78
N GLN A 383 7.69 12.87 -37.84
CA GLN A 383 8.18 13.35 -39.14
C GLN A 383 8.61 14.82 -39.11
N GLN A 384 7.94 15.65 -38.31
CA GLN A 384 8.34 17.05 -38.14
C GLN A 384 9.67 17.18 -37.38
N VAL A 385 9.88 16.38 -36.33
CA VAL A 385 11.15 16.35 -35.58
C VAL A 385 12.32 15.81 -36.43
N LEU A 386 12.06 14.84 -37.32
CA LEU A 386 13.08 14.31 -38.23
C LEU A 386 13.48 15.32 -39.32
N ARG A 387 12.53 16.10 -39.85
CA ARG A 387 12.84 17.19 -40.80
C ARG A 387 13.64 18.31 -40.16
N GLU A 388 13.33 18.70 -38.92
CA GLU A 388 14.08 19.75 -38.20
C GLU A 388 15.52 19.33 -37.87
N ARG A 389 15.77 18.03 -37.66
CA ARG A 389 17.13 17.49 -37.47
C ARG A 389 17.94 17.44 -38.77
N ALA A 390 17.30 17.14 -39.90
CA ALA A 390 17.96 17.13 -41.21
C ALA A 390 18.40 18.53 -41.65
N VAL A 391 17.60 19.56 -41.34
CA VAL A 391 17.95 20.96 -41.67
C VAL A 391 19.11 21.49 -40.81
N ARG A 392 19.20 21.10 -39.53
CA ARG A 392 20.35 21.46 -38.68
C ARG A 392 21.65 20.78 -39.08
N ALA A 393 21.60 19.53 -39.56
CA ALA A 393 22.79 18.81 -40.01
C ALA A 393 23.38 19.36 -41.34
N GLY A 394 22.59 20.10 -42.12
CA GLY A 394 23.04 20.73 -43.38
C GLY A 394 23.61 22.14 -43.24
N GLN A 395 23.62 22.73 -42.04
CA GLN A 395 24.16 24.09 -41.80
C GLN A 395 25.49 24.10 -41.01
N GLU A 396 26.03 22.95 -40.66
CA GLU A 396 27.36 22.80 -40.02
C GLU A 396 28.36 21.99 -40.89
N GLY A 397 28.12 21.92 -42.20
CA GLY A 397 28.99 21.26 -43.19
C GLY A 397 29.73 22.25 -44.06
#